data_AF-A0A2E4EJ71-F1
#
_entry.id   AF-A0A2E4EJ71-F1
#
_cell.length_a   1.000
_cell.length_b   1.000
_cell.length_c   1.000
_cell.angle_alpha   90.00
_cell.angle_beta   90.00
_cell.angle_gamma   90.00
#
_symmetry.space_group_name_H-M   'P 1'
#
loop_
_entity.id
_entity.type
_entity.pdbx_description
1 polymer ?
#
loop_
_entity_poly.entity_id
_entity_poly.type
_entity_poly.pdbx_seq_one_letter_code
_entity_poly.pdbx_strand_id
1 'polypeptide(L)'
;MAKRSFLQITTLFVLITILFEACKKETLYVSEVEDSTSELALIWYQNDMETKNDFEVGLRWCFSFLGAELSTGSWENGTRWEDNKLHVDFSQMGFNQIALEQITKLNSLFKESGEFELKQGIDGGRWVAATFNTTNHYYKIVGIPDRFDLYKKGRSYLDSSVAVINSGVAFGNRIIQLPVVNAGSHNQSYIASELSGSIEQGTHSIKEFEVMDIMPNGQPRFGVYDSQGRRISGANNILSNGGKPSKCLWCHETNIQPSFLQSPKVSGYLTTDDFNSSVKAAMQSLTLYRTSLNGEIDFTDAKAHEHLEKLYIRYYQPSLKRLAQEMGVSQVQAKQKLLSYKAQLHEEFPEMGRLYIRNEVQTLLEFSTVRTAVGSRETEIVSIDLLP
;
A
#
# COMPACT_ATOMS: atom_id res chain seq x y z
N MET A 1 -32.95 -48.55 49.00
CA MET A 1 -32.60 -48.53 47.57
C MET A 1 -32.88 -47.14 46.94
N ALA A 2 -32.47 -46.03 47.56
CA ALA A 2 -32.75 -44.67 47.05
C ALA A 2 -31.80 -43.58 47.59
N LYS A 3 -30.49 -43.88 47.76
CA LYS A 3 -29.49 -42.87 48.17
C LYS A 3 -28.32 -42.68 47.20
N ARG A 4 -28.21 -43.51 46.15
CA ARG A 4 -27.19 -43.37 45.10
C ARG A 4 -27.56 -42.39 43.98
N SER A 5 -28.82 -42.00 43.88
CA SER A 5 -29.33 -41.10 42.82
C SER A 5 -28.95 -39.64 43.06
N PHE A 6 -29.01 -39.14 44.31
CA PHE A 6 -28.78 -37.71 44.56
C PHE A 6 -27.33 -37.31 44.31
N LEU A 7 -26.36 -38.07 44.85
CA LEU A 7 -24.94 -37.76 44.71
C LEU A 7 -24.48 -37.83 43.25
N GLN A 8 -24.99 -38.79 42.46
CA GLN A 8 -24.67 -38.89 41.03
C GLN A 8 -25.23 -37.72 40.22
N ILE A 9 -26.43 -37.26 40.55
CA ILE A 9 -27.04 -36.08 39.93
C ILE A 9 -26.25 -34.81 40.30
N THR A 10 -25.81 -34.69 41.57
CA THR A 10 -25.01 -33.53 42.00
C THR A 10 -23.66 -33.48 41.30
N THR A 11 -22.95 -34.61 41.21
CA THR A 11 -21.65 -34.67 40.53
C THR A 11 -21.79 -34.36 39.02
N LEU A 12 -22.85 -34.85 38.38
CA LEU A 12 -23.12 -34.56 36.97
C LEU A 12 -23.43 -33.08 36.75
N PHE A 13 -24.20 -32.45 37.64
CA PHE A 13 -24.48 -31.02 37.57
C PHE A 13 -23.23 -30.19 37.73
N VAL A 14 -22.38 -30.52 38.73
CA VAL A 14 -21.09 -29.83 38.96
C VAL A 14 -20.18 -29.94 37.72
N LEU A 15 -20.04 -31.13 37.14
CA LEU A 15 -19.27 -31.36 35.91
C LEU A 15 -19.81 -30.57 34.72
N ILE A 16 -21.13 -30.48 34.56
CA ILE A 16 -21.77 -29.69 33.51
C ILE A 16 -21.49 -28.19 33.73
N THR A 17 -21.59 -27.66 34.95
CA THR A 17 -21.21 -26.25 35.24
C THR A 17 -19.74 -25.97 34.98
N ILE A 18 -18.83 -26.89 35.32
CA ILE A 18 -17.39 -26.74 35.04
C ILE A 18 -17.14 -26.75 33.52
N LEU A 19 -17.84 -27.60 32.76
CA LEU A 19 -17.74 -27.63 31.29
C LEU A 19 -18.35 -26.37 30.64
N PHE A 20 -19.43 -25.81 31.19
CA PHE A 20 -19.99 -24.54 30.71
C PHE A 20 -19.11 -23.32 31.07
N GLU A 21 -18.41 -23.32 32.21
CA GLU A 21 -17.39 -22.30 32.51
C GLU A 21 -16.11 -22.50 31.68
N ALA A 22 -15.67 -23.72 31.43
CA ALA A 22 -14.50 -24.01 30.58
C ALA A 22 -14.75 -23.70 29.08
N CYS A 23 -16.02 -23.65 28.65
CA CYS A 23 -16.41 -23.21 27.32
C CYS A 23 -16.73 -21.71 27.21
N LYS A 24 -16.55 -20.93 28.28
CA LYS A 24 -16.37 -19.49 28.08
C LYS A 24 -15.00 -19.30 27.45
N LYS A 25 -15.02 -19.11 26.13
CA LYS A 25 -13.92 -18.59 25.32
C LYS A 25 -13.10 -17.64 26.21
N GLU A 26 -11.84 -17.98 26.47
CA GLU A 26 -10.88 -17.03 26.99
C GLU A 26 -11.01 -15.79 26.10
N THR A 27 -11.73 -14.81 26.61
CA THR A 27 -11.49 -13.44 26.21
C THR A 27 -10.12 -13.24 26.81
N LEU A 28 -9.10 -13.42 25.97
CA LEU A 28 -7.81 -12.80 26.17
C LEU A 28 -8.14 -11.35 26.48
N TYR A 29 -8.21 -11.04 27.78
CA TYR A 29 -7.93 -9.72 28.28
C TYR A 29 -6.47 -9.52 27.90
N VAL A 30 -6.26 -9.11 26.64
CA VAL A 30 -5.15 -8.26 26.30
C VAL A 30 -5.32 -7.12 27.27
N SER A 31 -4.48 -7.08 28.30
CA SER A 31 -4.31 -5.87 29.08
C SER A 31 -4.20 -4.75 28.06
N GLU A 32 -5.08 -3.75 28.15
CA GLU A 32 -4.90 -2.49 27.43
C GLU A 32 -3.53 -1.99 27.85
N VAL A 33 -2.51 -2.33 27.05
CA VAL A 33 -1.21 -1.70 27.16
C VAL A 33 -1.48 -0.33 26.58
N GLU A 34 -1.70 0.59 27.49
CA GLU A 34 -1.86 2.04 27.33
C GLU A 34 -0.56 2.70 26.80
N ASP A 35 0.14 2.00 25.91
CA ASP A 35 1.27 2.48 25.11
C ASP A 35 0.86 2.44 23.62
N SER A 36 -0.40 2.85 23.36
CA SER A 36 -0.96 3.08 22.02
C SER A 36 -0.41 4.37 21.42
N THR A 37 0.88 4.63 21.60
CA THR A 37 1.55 5.76 20.98
C THR A 37 1.60 5.50 19.48
N SER A 38 1.19 6.50 18.71
CA SER A 38 1.40 6.54 17.26
C SER A 38 2.88 6.36 16.93
N GLU A 39 3.78 6.65 17.87
CA GLU A 39 5.21 6.58 17.71
C GLU A 39 5.77 5.20 17.36
N LEU A 40 6.72 5.18 16.41
CA LEU A 40 7.53 4.01 16.08
C LEU A 40 8.95 4.43 15.67
N ALA A 41 9.96 3.67 16.09
CA ALA A 41 11.32 3.84 15.61
C ALA A 41 11.53 3.02 14.32
N LEU A 42 11.79 3.72 13.21
CA LEU A 42 12.09 3.12 11.91
C LEU A 42 13.60 3.03 11.71
N ILE A 43 14.12 1.82 11.63
CA ILE A 43 15.54 1.53 11.45
C ILE A 43 15.91 1.71 9.97
N TRP A 44 16.91 2.54 9.73
CA TRP A 44 17.57 2.66 8.44
C TRP A 44 18.73 1.65 8.34
N TYR A 45 18.52 0.63 7.53
CA TYR A 45 19.57 -0.29 7.10
C TYR A 45 20.08 0.11 5.73
N GLN A 46 21.31 0.62 5.69
CA GLN A 46 21.90 1.12 4.44
C GLN A 46 22.18 -0.05 3.49
N ASN A 47 21.62 -0.01 2.29
CA ASN A 47 21.68 -1.03 1.27
C ASN A 47 22.81 -0.78 0.28
N ASP A 48 22.89 0.44 -0.24
CA ASP A 48 23.80 0.88 -1.29
C ASP A 48 24.51 2.16 -0.83
N MET A 49 24.40 3.23 -1.62
CA MET A 49 25.00 4.53 -1.40
C MET A 49 23.97 5.55 -0.90
N GLU A 50 22.74 5.10 -0.60
CA GLU A 50 21.70 5.98 -0.10
C GLU A 50 22.09 6.62 1.23
N THR A 51 21.56 7.80 1.46
CA THR A 51 21.75 8.60 2.67
C THR A 51 20.51 8.54 3.55
N LYS A 52 20.63 9.04 4.79
CA LYS A 52 19.46 9.29 5.65
C LYS A 52 18.45 10.23 4.99
N ASN A 53 18.91 11.24 4.26
CA ASN A 53 18.02 12.15 3.55
C ASN A 53 17.21 11.41 2.47
N ASP A 54 17.84 10.51 1.71
CA ASP A 54 17.13 9.69 0.72
C ASP A 54 16.07 8.79 1.39
N PHE A 55 16.38 8.29 2.59
CA PHE A 55 15.44 7.51 3.40
C PHE A 55 14.26 8.37 3.87
N GLU A 56 14.51 9.57 4.40
CA GLU A 56 13.47 10.51 4.81
C GLU A 56 12.60 10.99 3.64
N VAL A 57 13.19 11.31 2.49
CA VAL A 57 12.45 11.66 1.27
C VAL A 57 11.51 10.51 0.90
N GLY A 58 12.00 9.28 0.86
CA GLY A 58 11.17 8.11 0.57
C GLY A 58 10.02 7.93 1.58
N LEU A 59 10.26 8.20 2.86
CA LEU A 59 9.22 8.12 3.89
C LEU A 59 8.20 9.25 3.80
N ARG A 60 8.62 10.49 3.52
CA ARG A 60 7.69 11.61 3.25
C ARG A 60 6.76 11.27 2.10
N TRP A 61 7.31 10.76 0.99
CA TRP A 61 6.49 10.29 -0.13
C TRP A 61 5.57 9.14 0.28
N CYS A 62 6.05 8.15 1.05
CA CYS A 62 5.21 7.08 1.59
C CYS A 62 4.01 7.64 2.36
N PHE A 63 4.28 8.51 3.34
CA PHE A 63 3.26 9.04 4.23
C PHE A 63 2.26 9.87 3.45
N SER A 64 2.73 10.67 2.50
CA SER A 64 1.87 11.41 1.58
C SER A 64 0.97 10.46 0.78
N PHE A 65 1.51 9.39 0.16
CA PHE A 65 0.68 8.40 -0.55
C PHE A 65 -0.30 7.65 0.36
N LEU A 66 -0.01 7.58 1.65
CA LEU A 66 -0.92 7.06 2.69
C LEU A 66 -1.91 8.10 3.22
N GLY A 67 -1.87 9.33 2.71
CA GLY A 67 -2.84 10.39 3.00
C GLY A 67 -2.41 11.42 4.03
N ALA A 68 -1.14 11.44 4.46
CA ALA A 68 -0.62 12.51 5.31
C ALA A 68 -0.57 13.84 4.57
N GLU A 69 -1.06 14.91 5.19
CA GLU A 69 -0.98 16.26 4.64
C GLU A 69 0.47 16.77 4.58
N LEU A 70 1.30 16.41 5.57
CA LEU A 70 2.69 16.88 5.71
C LEU A 70 2.79 18.40 5.54
N SER A 71 1.98 19.14 6.30
CA SER A 71 2.05 20.60 6.36
C SER A 71 3.47 21.04 6.75
N THR A 72 3.90 22.22 6.29
CA THR A 72 5.25 22.74 6.58
C THR A 72 5.62 22.63 8.08
N GLY A 73 6.72 21.93 8.37
CA GLY A 73 7.24 21.74 9.72
C GLY A 73 6.74 20.47 10.42
N SER A 74 5.80 19.74 9.82
CA SER A 74 5.29 18.47 10.38
C SER A 74 6.41 17.43 10.51
N TRP A 75 7.31 17.34 9.53
CA TRP A 75 8.39 16.37 9.56
C TRP A 75 9.42 16.66 10.65
N GLU A 76 9.84 17.91 10.78
CA GLU A 76 10.81 18.32 11.81
C GLU A 76 10.24 18.11 13.22
N ASN A 77 8.97 18.44 13.43
CA ASN A 77 8.32 18.31 14.73
C ASN A 77 8.02 16.85 15.09
N GLY A 78 7.70 16.02 14.10
CA GLY A 78 7.29 14.64 14.33
C GLY A 78 8.39 13.60 14.12
N THR A 79 9.63 14.01 13.81
CA THR A 79 10.73 13.05 13.63
C THR A 79 12.00 13.42 14.38
N ARG A 80 12.72 12.39 14.85
CA ARG A 80 14.02 12.54 15.51
C ARG A 80 14.94 11.38 15.17
N TRP A 81 16.17 11.68 14.77
CA TRP A 81 17.21 10.65 14.63
C TRP A 81 17.84 10.27 15.97
N GLU A 82 18.07 8.98 16.13
CA GLU A 82 18.95 8.39 17.14
C GLU A 82 19.77 7.29 16.46
N ASP A 83 21.06 7.52 16.30
CA ASP A 83 21.95 6.66 15.51
C ASP A 83 21.39 6.35 14.11
N ASN A 84 21.03 5.10 13.81
CA ASN A 84 20.44 4.68 12.55
C ASN A 84 18.91 4.50 12.62
N LYS A 85 18.26 5.05 13.65
CA LYS A 85 16.81 4.98 13.83
C LYS A 85 16.18 6.35 13.69
N LEU A 86 15.12 6.44 12.90
CA LEU A 86 14.24 7.59 12.83
C LEU A 86 13.02 7.31 13.71
N HIS A 87 12.93 7.99 14.84
CA HIS A 87 11.71 8.01 15.64
C HIS A 87 10.69 8.87 14.91
N VAL A 88 9.49 8.34 14.70
CA VAL A 88 8.40 9.01 13.98
C VAL A 88 7.16 9.01 14.86
N ASP A 89 6.65 10.19 15.20
CA ASP A 89 5.29 10.38 15.71
C ASP A 89 4.33 10.65 14.55
N PHE A 90 3.57 9.61 14.18
CA PHE A 90 2.64 9.68 13.06
C PHE A 90 1.46 10.64 13.34
N SER A 91 1.17 10.98 14.60
CA SER A 91 0.12 11.96 14.92
C SER A 91 0.48 13.38 14.46
N GLN A 92 1.77 13.69 14.30
CA GLN A 92 2.25 14.98 13.83
C GLN A 92 2.29 15.12 12.30
N MET A 93 2.06 14.02 11.55
CA MET A 93 2.24 14.02 10.09
C MET A 93 1.03 14.56 9.32
N GLY A 94 -0.10 14.83 10.00
CA GLY A 94 -1.34 15.26 9.35
C GLY A 94 -2.10 14.11 8.67
N PHE A 95 -2.04 12.90 9.22
CA PHE A 95 -2.96 11.83 8.82
C PHE A 95 -4.37 12.13 9.33
N ASN A 96 -5.39 11.82 8.54
CA ASN A 96 -6.76 11.83 9.05
C ASN A 96 -6.97 10.74 10.11
N GLN A 97 -8.06 10.85 10.88
CA GLN A 97 -8.34 9.94 11.99
C GLN A 97 -8.39 8.46 11.57
N ILE A 98 -9.02 8.15 10.43
CA ILE A 98 -9.11 6.77 9.92
C ILE A 98 -7.71 6.22 9.65
N ALA A 99 -6.88 6.98 8.93
CA ALA A 99 -5.51 6.57 8.61
C ALA A 99 -4.69 6.37 9.88
N LEU A 100 -4.75 7.32 10.82
CA LEU A 100 -4.01 7.24 12.08
C LEU A 100 -4.43 6.03 12.92
N GLU A 101 -5.72 5.73 13.03
CA GLU A 101 -6.21 4.54 13.74
C GLU A 101 -5.67 3.24 13.13
N GLN A 102 -5.62 3.12 11.79
CA GLN A 102 -5.08 1.92 11.14
C GLN A 102 -3.57 1.82 11.27
N ILE A 103 -2.84 2.94 11.17
CA ILE A 103 -1.39 2.99 11.38
C ILE A 103 -1.05 2.60 12.82
N THR A 104 -1.74 3.14 13.82
CA THR A 104 -1.51 2.80 15.23
C THR A 104 -1.72 1.30 15.49
N LYS A 105 -2.76 0.69 14.91
CA LYS A 105 -2.97 -0.77 15.01
C LYS A 105 -1.80 -1.57 14.42
N LEU A 106 -1.31 -1.18 13.24
CA LEU A 106 -0.12 -1.82 12.66
C LEU A 106 1.14 -1.59 13.50
N ASN A 107 1.33 -0.38 14.03
CA ASN A 107 2.47 -0.04 14.89
C ASN A 107 2.46 -0.87 16.18
N SER A 108 1.30 -1.15 16.77
CA SER A 108 1.18 -2.09 17.90
C SER A 108 1.65 -3.51 17.53
N LEU A 109 1.22 -4.05 16.38
CA LEU A 109 1.68 -5.35 15.91
C LEU A 109 3.20 -5.39 15.65
N PHE A 110 3.76 -4.27 15.18
CA PHE A 110 5.20 -4.11 15.04
C PHE A 110 5.92 -4.14 16.38
N LYS A 111 5.42 -3.41 17.39
CA LYS A 111 5.98 -3.38 18.75
C LYS A 111 5.95 -4.75 19.42
N GLU A 112 4.99 -5.61 19.06
CA GLU A 112 4.87 -7.00 19.55
C GLU A 112 5.80 -8.00 18.83
N SER A 113 6.50 -7.59 17.77
CA SER A 113 7.36 -8.49 17.00
C SER A 113 8.74 -8.72 17.65
N GLY A 114 9.35 -9.89 17.38
CA GLY A 114 10.70 -10.19 17.87
C GLY A 114 11.77 -9.26 17.30
N GLU A 115 11.54 -8.67 16.13
CA GLU A 115 12.38 -7.60 15.59
C GLU A 115 12.42 -6.39 16.52
N PHE A 116 11.24 -5.92 16.96
CA PHE A 116 11.16 -4.77 17.85
C PHE A 116 11.74 -5.08 19.23
N GLU A 117 11.45 -6.25 19.78
CA GLU A 117 12.02 -6.70 21.05
C GLU A 117 13.56 -6.66 21.01
N LEU A 118 14.17 -7.20 19.96
CA LEU A 118 15.62 -7.30 19.81
C LEU A 118 16.27 -5.96 19.44
N LYS A 119 15.65 -5.18 18.56
CA LYS A 119 16.28 -4.01 17.92
C LYS A 119 15.76 -2.69 18.46
N GLN A 120 14.68 -2.68 19.24
CA GLN A 120 14.01 -1.46 19.74
C GLN A 120 13.65 -0.52 18.57
N GLY A 121 13.03 -1.10 17.53
CA GLY A 121 12.67 -0.45 16.27
C GLY A 121 12.37 -1.50 15.19
N ILE A 122 11.82 -1.06 14.05
CA ILE A 122 11.51 -1.91 12.90
C ILE A 122 12.23 -1.39 11.66
N ASP A 123 12.71 -2.27 10.79
CA ASP A 123 13.15 -1.93 9.44
C ASP A 123 12.14 -1.00 8.72
N GLY A 124 12.56 0.22 8.40
CA GLY A 124 11.70 1.21 7.74
C GLY A 124 11.17 0.73 6.37
N GLY A 125 11.96 -0.05 5.63
CA GLY A 125 11.51 -0.66 4.38
C GLY A 125 10.46 -1.75 4.58
N ARG A 126 10.52 -2.50 5.69
CA ARG A 126 9.47 -3.44 6.10
C ARG A 126 8.19 -2.69 6.47
N TRP A 127 8.30 -1.59 7.21
CA TRP A 127 7.15 -0.76 7.56
C TRP A 127 6.43 -0.24 6.31
N VAL A 128 7.19 0.28 5.33
CA VAL A 128 6.65 0.71 4.02
C VAL A 128 6.00 -0.47 3.28
N ALA A 129 6.66 -1.63 3.23
CA ALA A 129 6.11 -2.81 2.57
C ALA A 129 4.82 -3.31 3.22
N ALA A 130 4.72 -3.23 4.54
CA ALA A 130 3.53 -3.62 5.29
C ALA A 130 2.38 -2.60 5.14
N THR A 131 2.65 -1.31 5.00
CA THR A 131 1.61 -0.28 4.97
C THR A 131 1.18 0.06 3.55
N PHE A 132 2.15 0.33 2.68
CA PHE A 132 1.93 0.80 1.31
C PHE A 132 1.87 -0.35 0.30
N ASN A 133 2.79 -1.33 0.37
CA ASN A 133 2.80 -2.45 -0.60
C ASN A 133 1.83 -3.59 -0.29
N THR A 134 1.25 -3.61 0.90
CA THR A 134 0.25 -4.62 1.27
C THR A 134 -1.14 -4.03 1.04
N THR A 135 -1.78 -4.45 -0.05
CA THR A 135 -2.96 -3.77 -0.62
C THR A 135 -4.10 -3.57 0.39
N ASN A 136 -4.42 -4.59 1.20
CA ASN A 136 -5.54 -4.48 2.13
C ASN A 136 -5.25 -3.44 3.23
N HIS A 137 -3.99 -3.33 3.68
CA HIS A 137 -3.59 -2.29 4.62
C HIS A 137 -3.65 -0.92 3.98
N TYR A 138 -3.07 -0.76 2.78
CA TYR A 138 -3.15 0.48 2.00
C TYR A 138 -4.60 0.96 1.92
N TYR A 139 -5.51 0.13 1.42
CA TYR A 139 -6.92 0.52 1.25
C TYR A 139 -7.61 0.96 2.54
N LYS A 140 -7.28 0.33 3.68
CA LYS A 140 -7.82 0.71 4.99
C LYS A 140 -7.24 2.05 5.46
N ILE A 141 -5.94 2.25 5.29
CA ILE A 141 -5.25 3.50 5.65
C ILE A 141 -5.78 4.67 4.83
N VAL A 142 -5.82 4.53 3.50
CA VAL A 142 -6.27 5.62 2.61
C VAL A 142 -7.79 5.74 2.50
N GLY A 143 -8.54 4.85 3.14
CA GLY A 143 -10.01 4.90 3.18
C GLY A 143 -10.68 4.64 1.83
N ILE A 144 -10.18 3.69 1.04
CA ILE A 144 -10.88 3.21 -0.15
C ILE A 144 -12.11 2.41 0.28
N PRO A 145 -13.33 2.68 -0.24
CA PRO A 145 -14.52 1.90 0.10
C PRO A 145 -14.39 0.42 -0.28
N ASP A 146 -15.05 -0.47 0.46
CA ASP A 146 -15.12 -1.91 0.17
C ASP A 146 -16.06 -2.23 -1.01
N ARG A 147 -16.89 -1.27 -1.41
CA ARG A 147 -17.92 -1.40 -2.45
C ARG A 147 -17.82 -0.28 -3.51
N PHE A 148 -17.94 -0.68 -4.77
CA PHE A 148 -17.81 0.23 -5.92
C PHE A 148 -18.91 1.31 -5.95
N ASP A 149 -20.14 0.98 -5.54
CA ASP A 149 -21.24 1.95 -5.45
C ASP A 149 -20.99 3.00 -4.37
N LEU A 150 -20.37 2.63 -3.25
CA LEU A 150 -19.91 3.57 -2.23
C LEU A 150 -18.79 4.46 -2.75
N TYR A 151 -17.86 3.89 -3.54
CA TYR A 151 -16.88 4.69 -4.25
C TYR A 151 -17.52 5.67 -5.23
N LYS A 152 -18.60 5.33 -5.94
CA LYS A 152 -19.23 6.30 -6.86
C LYS A 152 -20.03 7.40 -6.16
N LYS A 153 -20.43 7.20 -4.90
CA LYS A 153 -21.28 8.13 -4.17
C LYS A 153 -20.62 9.50 -4.02
N GLY A 154 -21.31 10.55 -4.48
CA GLY A 154 -20.85 11.94 -4.38
C GLY A 154 -19.80 12.36 -5.42
N ARG A 155 -19.49 11.50 -6.41
CA ARG A 155 -18.56 11.81 -7.51
C ARG A 155 -19.34 12.09 -8.80
N SER A 156 -18.80 12.97 -9.62
CA SER A 156 -19.39 13.39 -10.90
C SER A 156 -18.46 13.04 -12.06
N TYR A 157 -19.06 12.50 -13.12
CA TYR A 157 -18.36 12.06 -14.33
C TYR A 157 -18.99 12.74 -15.55
N LEU A 158 -18.23 12.85 -16.63
CA LEU A 158 -18.79 13.27 -17.92
C LEU A 158 -19.80 12.23 -18.42
N ASP A 159 -20.84 12.69 -19.12
CA ASP A 159 -21.80 11.80 -19.79
C ASP A 159 -21.14 10.97 -20.91
N SER A 160 -20.04 11.49 -21.46
CA SER A 160 -19.23 10.81 -22.48
C SER A 160 -18.07 10.04 -21.86
N SER A 161 -17.77 8.87 -22.41
CA SER A 161 -16.63 8.04 -22.02
C SER A 161 -15.67 7.80 -23.18
N VAL A 162 -14.47 7.31 -22.87
CA VAL A 162 -13.45 6.94 -23.86
C VAL A 162 -13.42 5.43 -24.01
N ALA A 163 -13.48 4.93 -25.25
CA ALA A 163 -13.18 3.53 -25.55
C ALA A 163 -11.68 3.40 -25.88
N VAL A 164 -10.98 2.56 -25.12
CA VAL A 164 -9.56 2.26 -25.34
C VAL A 164 -9.49 0.84 -25.89
N ILE A 165 -9.10 0.72 -27.15
CA ILE A 165 -8.93 -0.58 -27.84
C ILE A 165 -7.45 -0.97 -27.82
N ASN A 166 -6.58 0.00 -28.03
CA ASN A 166 -5.13 -0.17 -27.96
C ASN A 166 -4.65 0.43 -26.64
N SER A 167 -4.17 -0.42 -25.73
CA SER A 167 -3.73 -0.01 -24.39
C SER A 167 -2.30 -0.47 -24.14
N GLY A 168 -1.51 0.39 -23.49
CA GLY A 168 -0.19 0.00 -22.96
C GLY A 168 -0.28 -0.72 -21.61
N VAL A 169 -1.48 -0.79 -21.02
CA VAL A 169 -1.70 -1.32 -19.67
C VAL A 169 -2.63 -2.54 -19.68
N ALA A 170 -3.75 -2.47 -20.40
CA ALA A 170 -4.70 -3.57 -20.51
C ALA A 170 -4.42 -4.42 -21.75
N PHE A 171 -4.66 -5.72 -21.63
CA PHE A 171 -4.54 -6.66 -22.74
C PHE A 171 -5.81 -6.71 -23.60
N GLY A 172 -6.93 -6.20 -23.08
CA GLY A 172 -8.20 -6.09 -23.78
C GLY A 172 -8.71 -4.65 -23.87
N ASN A 173 -9.96 -4.52 -24.32
CA ASN A 173 -10.63 -3.23 -24.41
C ASN A 173 -10.93 -2.67 -23.01
N ARG A 174 -10.89 -1.34 -22.86
CA ARG A 174 -11.33 -0.63 -21.66
C ARG A 174 -12.32 0.47 -22.01
N ILE A 175 -13.17 0.81 -21.04
CA ILE A 175 -13.95 2.06 -21.07
C ILE A 175 -13.48 2.93 -19.91
N ILE A 176 -13.08 4.17 -20.21
CA ILE A 176 -12.67 5.14 -19.19
C ILE A 176 -13.76 6.20 -19.04
N GLN A 177 -14.28 6.32 -17.83
CA GLN A 177 -15.14 7.43 -17.40
C GLN A 177 -14.25 8.55 -16.85
N LEU A 178 -14.45 9.75 -17.41
CA LEU A 178 -13.65 10.93 -17.08
C LEU A 178 -14.36 11.80 -16.05
N PRO A 179 -13.61 12.51 -15.18
CA PRO A 179 -14.19 13.43 -14.22
C PRO A 179 -14.75 14.69 -14.90
N VAL A 180 -15.72 15.31 -14.24
CA VAL A 180 -16.00 16.73 -14.48
C VAL A 180 -14.88 17.55 -13.84
N VAL A 181 -14.01 18.16 -14.66
CA VAL A 181 -12.86 18.94 -14.15
C VAL A 181 -13.29 20.36 -13.80
N ASN A 182 -13.14 20.72 -12.52
CA ASN A 182 -13.20 22.10 -12.05
C ASN A 182 -11.78 22.61 -11.79
N ALA A 183 -11.47 23.84 -12.20
CA ALA A 183 -10.14 24.41 -12.07
C ALA A 183 -9.71 24.53 -10.59
N GLY A 184 -8.48 24.11 -10.29
CA GLY A 184 -7.90 24.17 -8.93
C GLY A 184 -8.52 23.19 -7.93
N SER A 185 -9.18 22.13 -8.40
CA SER A 185 -9.86 21.17 -7.53
C SER A 185 -9.20 19.79 -7.55
N HIS A 186 -9.15 19.16 -6.37
CA HIS A 186 -8.83 17.75 -6.19
C HIS A 186 -10.04 16.82 -6.39
N ASN A 187 -11.24 17.36 -6.64
CA ASN A 187 -12.44 16.54 -6.88
C ASN A 187 -12.44 15.95 -8.29
N GLN A 188 -11.42 15.14 -8.58
CA GLN A 188 -11.25 14.42 -9.82
C GLN A 188 -11.25 12.93 -9.48
N SER A 189 -12.02 12.16 -10.24
CA SER A 189 -12.14 10.73 -10.07
C SER A 189 -12.32 10.05 -11.42
N TYR A 190 -11.66 8.91 -11.60
CA TYR A 190 -11.62 8.15 -12.82
C TYR A 190 -12.09 6.73 -12.55
N ILE A 191 -12.77 6.15 -13.53
CA ILE A 191 -13.13 4.75 -13.53
C ILE A 191 -12.68 4.17 -14.86
N ALA A 192 -11.84 3.15 -14.81
CA ALA A 192 -11.52 2.32 -15.95
C ALA A 192 -12.20 0.96 -15.77
N SER A 193 -13.11 0.62 -16.68
CA SER A 193 -13.76 -0.69 -16.74
C SER A 193 -12.97 -1.60 -17.65
N GLU A 194 -12.38 -2.67 -17.09
CA GLU A 194 -11.72 -3.73 -17.86
C GLU A 194 -12.77 -4.65 -18.48
N LEU A 195 -12.61 -4.94 -19.77
CA LEU A 195 -13.58 -5.70 -20.54
C LEU A 195 -13.00 -7.00 -21.09
N SER A 196 -13.86 -8.01 -21.18
CA SER A 196 -13.68 -9.09 -22.16
C SER A 196 -14.53 -8.80 -23.40
N GLY A 197 -14.15 -9.34 -24.56
CA GLY A 197 -14.92 -9.17 -25.81
C GLY A 197 -14.63 -7.84 -26.50
N SER A 198 -15.46 -7.46 -27.49
CA SER A 198 -15.24 -6.28 -28.31
C SER A 198 -16.29 -5.19 -28.04
N ILE A 199 -15.82 -3.96 -27.85
CA ILE A 199 -16.68 -2.77 -27.78
C ILE A 199 -17.36 -2.57 -29.14
N GLU A 200 -16.59 -2.65 -30.24
CA GLU A 200 -17.08 -2.40 -31.60
C GLU A 200 -18.15 -3.39 -32.04
N GLN A 201 -18.04 -4.66 -31.62
CA GLN A 201 -19.02 -5.70 -31.93
C GLN A 201 -20.17 -5.78 -30.94
N GLY A 202 -20.17 -4.97 -29.87
CA GLY A 202 -21.19 -5.01 -28.83
C GLY A 202 -21.20 -6.30 -28.00
N THR A 203 -20.12 -7.07 -27.99
CA THR A 203 -20.01 -8.38 -27.28
C THR A 203 -19.34 -8.27 -25.92
N HIS A 204 -19.04 -7.06 -25.48
CA HIS A 204 -18.21 -6.82 -24.31
C HIS A 204 -18.94 -7.10 -22.98
N SER A 205 -18.17 -7.49 -21.96
CA SER A 205 -18.64 -7.58 -20.58
C SER A 205 -17.60 -7.05 -19.62
N ILE A 206 -18.03 -6.28 -18.62
CA ILE A 206 -17.14 -5.74 -17.59
C ILE A 206 -16.67 -6.88 -16.68
N LYS A 207 -15.37 -6.91 -16.42
CA LYS A 207 -14.73 -7.89 -15.53
C LYS A 207 -14.20 -7.27 -14.25
N GLU A 208 -13.77 -6.03 -14.32
CA GLU A 208 -13.15 -5.32 -13.20
C GLU A 208 -13.33 -3.81 -13.36
N PHE A 209 -13.28 -3.09 -12.25
CA PHE A 209 -13.18 -1.65 -12.18
C PHE A 209 -11.87 -1.25 -11.50
N GLU A 210 -10.98 -0.60 -12.24
CA GLU A 210 -9.83 0.12 -11.67
C GLU A 210 -10.27 1.58 -11.46
N VAL A 211 -10.09 2.11 -10.25
CA VAL A 211 -10.50 3.48 -9.91
C VAL A 211 -9.36 4.31 -9.35
N MET A 212 -9.43 5.61 -9.57
CA MET A 212 -8.50 6.59 -9.04
C MET A 212 -9.24 7.85 -8.62
N ASP A 213 -8.93 8.41 -7.46
CA ASP A 213 -9.24 9.80 -7.13
C ASP A 213 -8.04 10.55 -6.55
N ILE A 214 -8.18 11.85 -6.34
CA ILE A 214 -7.14 12.68 -5.71
C ILE A 214 -7.54 12.96 -4.26
N MET A 215 -6.65 12.63 -3.33
CA MET A 215 -6.81 12.91 -1.91
C MET A 215 -6.60 14.41 -1.59
N PRO A 216 -7.05 14.91 -0.42
CA PRO A 216 -6.87 16.30 -0.02
C PRO A 216 -5.41 16.77 0.10
N ASN A 217 -4.44 15.86 0.15
CA ASN A 217 -3.02 16.21 0.11
C ASN A 217 -2.43 16.22 -1.32
N GLY A 218 -3.27 16.08 -2.35
CA GLY A 218 -2.88 16.11 -3.75
C GLY A 218 -2.32 14.80 -4.30
N GLN A 219 -2.22 13.75 -3.48
CA GLN A 219 -1.78 12.43 -3.93
C GLN A 219 -2.93 11.64 -4.56
N PRO A 220 -2.65 10.82 -5.58
CA PRO A 220 -3.64 9.95 -6.15
C PRO A 220 -3.88 8.73 -5.24
N ARG A 221 -5.12 8.25 -5.22
CA ARG A 221 -5.56 7.10 -4.41
C ARG A 221 -6.35 6.11 -5.24
N PHE A 222 -6.08 4.82 -5.04
CA PHE A 222 -6.47 3.75 -5.95
C PHE A 222 -7.28 2.66 -5.31
N GLY A 223 -8.21 2.10 -6.07
CA GLY A 223 -8.96 0.92 -5.69
C GLY A 223 -9.21 0.02 -6.89
N VAL A 224 -9.37 -1.27 -6.62
CA VAL A 224 -9.78 -2.24 -7.64
C VAL A 224 -11.00 -2.99 -7.12
N TYR A 225 -12.01 -3.16 -7.97
CA TYR A 225 -13.23 -3.88 -7.66
C TYR A 225 -13.52 -4.95 -8.71
N ASP A 226 -14.03 -6.10 -8.26
CA ASP A 226 -14.52 -7.14 -9.16
C ASP A 226 -15.80 -6.69 -9.91
N SER A 227 -16.25 -7.50 -10.87
CA SER A 227 -17.49 -7.28 -11.62
C SER A 227 -18.76 -7.18 -10.75
N GLN A 228 -18.72 -7.65 -9.49
CA GLN A 228 -19.79 -7.56 -8.50
C GLN A 228 -19.66 -6.31 -7.61
N GLY A 229 -18.67 -5.47 -7.87
CA GLY A 229 -18.38 -4.24 -7.14
C GLY A 229 -17.78 -4.46 -5.76
N ARG A 230 -17.20 -5.63 -5.46
CA ARG A 230 -16.45 -5.86 -4.20
C ARG A 230 -14.99 -5.50 -4.40
N ARG A 231 -14.40 -4.81 -3.44
CA ARG A 231 -12.97 -4.45 -3.47
C ARG A 231 -12.10 -5.72 -3.46
N ILE A 232 -11.11 -5.77 -4.34
CA ILE A 232 -10.15 -6.87 -4.48
C ILE A 232 -8.71 -6.37 -4.33
N SER A 233 -7.78 -7.30 -4.06
CA SER A 233 -6.38 -7.00 -3.69
C SER A 233 -5.51 -6.39 -4.80
N GLY A 234 -6.02 -6.26 -6.01
CA GLY A 234 -5.34 -5.66 -7.14
C GLY A 234 -5.95 -6.15 -8.45
N ALA A 235 -5.48 -5.60 -9.56
CA ALA A 235 -5.96 -5.95 -10.87
C ALA A 235 -5.59 -7.39 -11.24
N ASN A 236 -6.49 -8.05 -11.96
CA ASN A 236 -6.26 -9.38 -12.51
C ASN A 236 -5.16 -9.33 -13.59
N ASN A 237 -4.07 -10.07 -13.38
CA ASN A 237 -2.93 -10.12 -14.28
C ASN A 237 -3.22 -10.77 -15.65
N ILE A 238 -4.41 -11.35 -15.86
CA ILE A 238 -4.89 -11.81 -17.16
C ILE A 238 -5.56 -10.67 -17.95
N LEU A 239 -6.01 -9.62 -17.27
CA LEU A 239 -6.70 -8.48 -17.88
C LEU A 239 -5.76 -7.30 -18.13
N SER A 240 -4.86 -7.02 -17.18
CA SER A 240 -3.97 -5.85 -17.26
C SER A 240 -2.64 -6.06 -16.54
N ASN A 241 -1.66 -5.22 -16.89
CA ASN A 241 -0.44 -5.01 -16.14
C ASN A 241 -0.61 -4.04 -14.94
N GLY A 242 -1.85 -3.62 -14.64
CA GLY A 242 -2.17 -2.59 -13.63
C GLY A 242 -1.76 -2.97 -12.21
N GLY A 243 -1.73 -4.27 -11.90
CA GLY A 243 -1.17 -4.79 -10.64
C GLY A 243 -1.90 -4.31 -9.38
N LYS A 244 -1.15 -4.22 -8.28
CA LYS A 244 -1.63 -3.71 -6.98
C LYS A 244 -1.39 -2.20 -6.84
N PRO A 245 -2.01 -1.52 -5.86
CA PRO A 245 -1.82 -0.08 -5.63
C PRO A 245 -0.39 0.38 -5.33
N SER A 246 0.59 -0.51 -5.16
CA SER A 246 2.02 -0.15 -5.04
C SER A 246 2.84 -0.50 -6.29
N LYS A 247 2.17 -0.81 -7.40
CA LYS A 247 2.76 -0.99 -8.73
C LYS A 247 2.03 -0.15 -9.76
N CYS A 248 0.78 0.20 -9.48
CA CYS A 248 -0.12 0.74 -10.49
C CYS A 248 0.52 1.96 -11.17
N LEU A 249 0.54 1.90 -12.51
CA LEU A 249 1.07 2.94 -13.40
C LEU A 249 0.29 4.26 -13.30
N TRP A 250 -0.80 4.27 -12.54
CA TRP A 250 -1.54 5.47 -12.22
C TRP A 250 -1.13 6.06 -10.87
N CYS A 251 -0.61 5.25 -9.94
CA CYS A 251 -0.40 5.61 -8.54
C CYS A 251 1.05 5.87 -8.16
N HIS A 252 1.98 5.18 -8.81
CA HIS A 252 3.41 5.45 -8.69
C HIS A 252 3.79 6.67 -9.51
N GLU A 253 3.03 6.96 -10.55
CA GLU A 253 3.15 8.20 -11.28
C GLU A 253 2.43 9.30 -10.50
N THR A 254 3.14 10.38 -10.21
CA THR A 254 2.52 11.59 -9.64
C THR A 254 1.58 12.26 -10.65
N ASN A 255 1.64 11.85 -11.92
CA ASN A 255 0.91 12.43 -13.04
C ASN A 255 -0.13 11.47 -13.64
N ILE A 256 -1.26 12.01 -14.06
CA ILE A 256 -2.25 11.35 -14.89
C ILE A 256 -1.74 11.34 -16.32
N GLN A 257 -1.44 10.15 -16.84
CA GLN A 257 -0.79 9.99 -18.15
C GLN A 257 -1.82 10.02 -19.30
N PRO A 258 -1.53 10.73 -20.41
CA PRO A 258 -2.32 10.61 -21.63
C PRO A 258 -2.14 9.23 -22.27
N SER A 259 -2.99 8.88 -23.24
CA SER A 259 -2.75 7.70 -24.05
C SER A 259 -1.59 7.93 -25.02
N PHE A 260 -0.61 7.02 -24.97
CA PHE A 260 0.51 6.96 -25.92
C PHE A 260 0.14 6.19 -27.19
N LEU A 261 -0.92 5.38 -27.15
CA LEU A 261 -1.42 4.59 -28.26
C LEU A 261 -2.73 5.18 -28.78
N GLN A 262 -2.85 5.27 -30.10
CA GLN A 262 -4.09 5.68 -30.74
C GLN A 262 -5.07 4.51 -30.78
N SER A 263 -6.30 4.75 -30.35
CA SER A 263 -7.41 3.80 -30.50
C SER A 263 -8.23 4.18 -31.74
N PRO A 264 -8.77 3.20 -32.49
CA PRO A 264 -9.70 3.49 -33.57
C PRO A 264 -10.93 4.22 -33.03
N LYS A 265 -11.54 5.06 -33.86
CA LYS A 265 -12.75 5.80 -33.49
C LYS A 265 -13.92 4.83 -33.32
N VAL A 266 -14.49 4.77 -32.12
CA VAL A 266 -15.69 4.00 -31.81
C VAL A 266 -16.89 4.95 -31.69
N SER A 267 -17.99 4.64 -32.38
CA SER A 267 -19.21 5.47 -32.34
C SER A 267 -19.75 5.57 -30.91
N GLY A 268 -20.11 6.78 -30.47
CA GLY A 268 -20.62 7.05 -29.12
C GLY A 268 -19.53 7.27 -28.05
N TYR A 269 -18.26 7.19 -28.40
CA TYR A 269 -17.14 7.42 -27.48
C TYR A 269 -16.27 8.60 -27.93
N LEU A 270 -15.59 9.20 -26.97
CA LEU A 270 -14.55 10.21 -27.21
C LEU A 270 -13.36 9.59 -27.94
N THR A 271 -12.71 10.41 -28.78
CA THR A 271 -11.47 10.01 -29.46
C THR A 271 -10.28 10.01 -28.51
N THR A 272 -9.16 9.41 -28.94
CA THR A 272 -7.90 9.49 -28.19
C THR A 272 -7.43 10.95 -28.00
N ASP A 273 -7.66 11.83 -28.96
CA ASP A 273 -7.27 13.23 -28.85
C ASP A 273 -8.15 14.00 -27.84
N ASP A 274 -9.45 13.69 -27.79
CA ASP A 274 -10.37 14.22 -26.78
C ASP A 274 -9.98 13.74 -25.37
N PHE A 275 -9.61 12.47 -25.24
CA PHE A 275 -9.10 11.90 -24.00
C PHE A 275 -7.83 12.62 -23.54
N ASN A 276 -6.83 12.74 -24.43
CA ASN A 276 -5.56 13.39 -24.12
C ASN A 276 -5.75 14.87 -23.75
N SER A 277 -6.68 15.56 -24.41
CA SER A 277 -7.06 16.94 -24.06
C SER A 277 -7.70 17.03 -22.68
N SER A 278 -8.58 16.07 -22.34
CA SER A 278 -9.22 15.99 -21.02
C SER A 278 -8.21 15.69 -19.90
N VAL A 279 -7.28 14.76 -20.14
CA VAL A 279 -6.17 14.46 -19.21
C VAL A 279 -5.28 15.68 -19.01
N LYS A 280 -4.94 16.42 -20.08
CA LYS A 280 -4.16 17.65 -19.98
C LYS A 280 -4.85 18.71 -19.10
N ALA A 281 -6.15 18.91 -19.29
CA ALA A 281 -6.93 19.87 -18.48
C ALA A 281 -7.01 19.43 -17.01
N ALA A 282 -7.24 18.15 -16.75
CA ALA A 282 -7.22 17.55 -15.42
C ALA A 282 -5.87 17.76 -14.72
N MET A 283 -4.77 17.49 -15.43
CA MET A 283 -3.41 17.69 -14.92
C MET A 283 -3.11 19.15 -14.61
N GLN A 284 -3.52 20.09 -15.47
CA GLN A 284 -3.38 21.52 -15.18
C GLN A 284 -4.12 21.90 -13.89
N SER A 285 -5.36 21.42 -13.72
CA SER A 285 -6.13 21.66 -12.50
C SER A 285 -5.45 21.07 -11.26
N LEU A 286 -4.93 19.83 -11.37
CA LEU A 286 -4.23 19.15 -10.28
C LEU A 286 -2.92 19.85 -9.91
N THR A 287 -2.14 20.33 -10.89
CA THR A 287 -0.93 21.12 -10.66
C THR A 287 -1.25 22.43 -9.93
N LEU A 288 -2.31 23.13 -10.34
CA LEU A 288 -2.76 24.35 -9.65
C LEU A 288 -3.15 24.05 -8.20
N TYR A 289 -3.88 22.96 -7.97
CA TYR A 289 -4.24 22.52 -6.63
C TYR A 289 -3.00 22.19 -5.79
N ARG A 290 -2.08 21.37 -6.29
CA ARG A 290 -0.83 21.01 -5.59
C ARG A 290 0.05 22.22 -5.27
N THR A 291 0.12 23.20 -6.17
CA THR A 291 0.86 24.46 -5.94
C THR A 291 0.21 25.31 -4.84
N SER A 292 -1.09 25.14 -4.59
CA SER A 292 -1.79 25.82 -3.50
C SER A 292 -1.63 25.14 -2.14
N LEU A 293 -1.12 23.91 -2.10
CA LEU A 293 -0.86 23.18 -0.85
C LEU A 293 0.40 23.74 -0.19
N ASN A 294 0.31 24.04 1.10
CA ASN A 294 1.46 24.43 1.91
C ASN A 294 2.03 23.21 2.64
N GLY A 295 2.71 22.34 1.89
CA GLY A 295 3.23 21.07 2.38
C GLY A 295 4.71 20.86 2.09
N GLU A 296 5.24 19.74 2.60
CA GLU A 296 6.65 19.36 2.47
C GLU A 296 6.95 18.50 1.23
N ILE A 297 5.93 18.17 0.45
CA ILE A 297 6.07 17.42 -0.81
C ILE A 297 6.26 18.39 -1.97
N ASP A 298 7.42 18.30 -2.61
CA ASP A 298 7.67 18.97 -3.88
C ASP A 298 7.13 18.13 -5.05
N PHE A 299 5.93 18.46 -5.51
CA PHE A 299 5.31 17.81 -6.66
C PHE A 299 5.96 18.18 -8.01
N THR A 300 6.90 19.13 -8.03
CA THR A 300 7.64 19.50 -9.25
C THR A 300 8.83 18.58 -9.52
N ASP A 301 9.36 17.94 -8.49
CA ASP A 301 10.35 16.87 -8.64
C ASP A 301 9.67 15.55 -8.99
N ALA A 302 9.56 15.30 -10.29
CA ALA A 302 8.92 14.12 -10.83
C ALA A 302 9.58 12.80 -10.39
N LYS A 303 10.83 12.80 -9.90
CA LYS A 303 11.56 11.58 -9.52
C LYS A 303 11.69 11.37 -8.02
N ALA A 304 11.33 12.36 -7.20
CA ALA A 304 11.48 12.21 -5.75
C ALA A 304 10.67 11.03 -5.18
N HIS A 305 9.53 10.68 -5.81
CA HIS A 305 8.75 9.50 -5.44
C HIS A 305 9.50 8.17 -5.66
N GLU A 306 10.51 8.11 -6.54
CA GLU A 306 11.31 6.90 -6.72
C GLU A 306 11.99 6.50 -5.40
N HIS A 307 12.31 7.45 -4.52
CA HIS A 307 12.90 7.14 -3.21
C HIS A 307 11.98 6.26 -2.35
N LEU A 308 10.65 6.44 -2.43
CA LEU A 308 9.68 5.53 -1.80
C LEU A 308 9.84 4.12 -2.34
N GLU A 309 9.95 3.98 -3.67
CA GLU A 309 10.08 2.67 -4.31
C GLU A 309 11.33 1.95 -3.85
N LYS A 310 12.43 2.70 -3.80
CA LYS A 310 13.71 2.18 -3.33
C LYS A 310 13.64 1.71 -1.88
N LEU A 311 12.77 2.26 -1.02
CA LEU A 311 12.62 1.77 0.37
C LEU A 311 12.13 0.33 0.42
N TYR A 312 11.00 0.01 -0.22
CA TYR A 312 10.47 -1.35 -0.20
C TYR A 312 11.28 -2.29 -1.10
N ILE A 313 11.87 -1.80 -2.20
CA ILE A 313 12.74 -2.62 -3.06
C ILE A 313 13.98 -3.07 -2.29
N ARG A 314 14.65 -2.17 -1.56
CA ARG A 314 15.79 -2.53 -0.70
C ARG A 314 15.39 -3.50 0.41
N TYR A 315 14.14 -3.48 0.86
CA TYR A 315 13.63 -4.48 1.80
C TYR A 315 13.41 -5.85 1.12
N TYR A 316 12.75 -5.90 -0.03
CA TYR A 316 12.46 -7.14 -0.76
C TYR A 316 13.68 -7.75 -1.46
N GLN A 317 14.64 -6.91 -1.81
CA GLN A 317 15.87 -7.27 -2.48
C GLN A 317 17.07 -6.66 -1.76
N PRO A 318 17.42 -7.12 -0.54
CA PRO A 318 18.50 -6.52 0.22
C PRO A 318 19.89 -6.88 -0.35
N SER A 319 20.83 -5.96 -0.20
CA SER A 319 22.24 -6.17 -0.48
C SER A 319 22.93 -6.95 0.64
N LEU A 320 24.14 -7.44 0.38
CA LEU A 320 25.01 -8.00 1.41
C LEU A 320 25.22 -7.05 2.60
N LYS A 321 25.39 -5.74 2.32
CA LYS A 321 25.64 -4.71 3.32
C LYS A 321 24.45 -4.52 4.24
N ARG A 322 23.23 -4.51 3.69
CA ARG A 322 21.99 -4.42 4.46
C ARG A 322 21.76 -5.68 5.31
N LEU A 323 21.87 -6.87 4.71
CA LEU A 323 21.71 -8.13 5.44
C LEU A 323 22.69 -8.26 6.62
N ALA A 324 23.93 -7.81 6.46
CA ALA A 324 24.90 -7.79 7.55
C ALA A 324 24.43 -6.92 8.73
N GLN A 325 23.85 -5.75 8.47
CA GLN A 325 23.31 -4.86 9.51
C GLN A 325 22.08 -5.45 10.20
N GLU A 326 21.15 -6.02 9.43
CA GLU A 326 19.95 -6.68 9.97
C GLU A 326 20.33 -7.83 10.93
N MET A 327 21.28 -8.68 10.49
CA MET A 327 21.83 -9.78 11.29
C MET A 327 22.73 -9.33 12.45
N GLY A 328 23.20 -8.08 12.45
CA GLY A 328 24.16 -7.59 13.45
C GLY A 328 25.55 -8.25 13.35
N VAL A 329 25.99 -8.61 12.14
CA VAL A 329 27.30 -9.25 11.89
C VAL A 329 28.13 -8.45 10.88
N SER A 330 29.41 -8.78 10.74
CA SER A 330 30.25 -8.21 9.68
C SER A 330 29.80 -8.67 8.28
N GLN A 331 30.07 -7.86 7.24
CA GLN A 331 29.80 -8.26 5.85
C GLN A 331 30.53 -9.56 5.46
N VAL A 332 31.69 -9.86 6.06
CA VAL A 332 32.41 -11.11 5.84
C VAL A 332 31.60 -12.30 6.36
N GLN A 333 31.07 -12.21 7.59
CA GLN A 333 30.22 -13.26 8.17
C GLN A 333 28.90 -13.42 7.41
N ALA A 334 28.25 -12.31 7.05
CA ALA A 334 27.03 -12.34 6.23
C ALA A 334 27.29 -13.03 4.88
N LYS A 335 28.42 -12.73 4.23
CA LYS A 335 28.81 -13.37 2.97
C LYS A 335 28.98 -14.88 3.10
N GLN A 336 29.50 -15.37 4.23
CA GLN A 336 29.60 -16.80 4.52
C GLN A 336 28.21 -17.45 4.67
N LYS A 337 27.29 -16.79 5.40
CA LYS A 337 25.89 -17.25 5.53
C LYS A 337 25.15 -17.27 4.18
N LEU A 338 25.56 -16.41 3.24
CA LEU A 338 24.91 -16.24 1.94
C LEU A 338 25.51 -17.08 0.78
N LEU A 339 26.48 -17.96 1.05
CA LEU A 339 27.18 -18.72 -0.01
C LEU A 339 26.26 -19.56 -0.91
N SER A 340 25.17 -20.09 -0.36
CA SER A 340 24.19 -20.90 -1.10
C SER A 340 23.13 -20.09 -1.85
N TYR A 341 23.13 -18.77 -1.71
CA TYR A 341 22.10 -17.88 -2.26
C TYR A 341 22.64 -17.07 -3.43
N LYS A 342 21.83 -16.93 -4.49
CA LYS A 342 22.22 -16.19 -5.69
C LYS A 342 21.78 -14.74 -5.57
N ALA A 343 22.75 -13.82 -5.61
CA ALA A 343 22.45 -12.40 -5.79
C ALA A 343 22.28 -12.06 -7.29
N GLN A 344 21.44 -11.09 -7.62
CA GLN A 344 21.16 -10.62 -8.99
C GLN A 344 21.06 -9.09 -9.06
N LEU A 345 21.16 -8.51 -10.25
CA LEU A 345 20.88 -7.08 -10.45
C LEU A 345 19.37 -6.87 -10.47
N HIS A 346 18.89 -5.75 -9.93
CA HIS A 346 17.52 -5.31 -10.15
C HIS A 346 17.36 -4.83 -11.60
N GLU A 347 16.26 -5.17 -12.26
CA GLU A 347 16.02 -4.80 -13.66
C GLU A 347 15.85 -3.28 -13.80
N GLU A 348 15.04 -2.67 -12.94
CA GLU A 348 14.74 -1.22 -12.99
C GLU A 348 15.81 -0.35 -12.31
N PHE A 349 16.57 -0.90 -11.35
CA PHE A 349 17.51 -0.15 -10.50
C PHE A 349 18.87 -0.86 -10.42
N PRO A 350 19.56 -1.06 -11.57
CA PRO A 350 20.83 -1.78 -11.60
C PRO A 350 21.92 -1.10 -10.77
N GLU A 351 21.78 0.19 -10.46
CA GLU A 351 22.70 0.95 -9.61
C GLU A 351 22.74 0.48 -8.15
N MET A 352 21.71 -0.25 -7.68
CA MET A 352 21.69 -0.86 -6.34
C MET A 352 22.66 -2.04 -6.19
N GLY A 353 23.29 -2.47 -7.29
CA GLY A 353 24.24 -3.58 -7.31
C GLY A 353 23.55 -4.94 -7.20
N ARG A 354 24.27 -5.93 -6.66
CA ARG A 354 23.77 -7.30 -6.55
C ARG A 354 22.97 -7.48 -5.27
N LEU A 355 21.72 -7.90 -5.43
CA LEU A 355 20.73 -8.03 -4.38
C LEU A 355 20.27 -9.47 -4.22
N TYR A 356 19.93 -9.87 -3.00
CA TYR A 356 19.38 -11.17 -2.66
C TYR A 356 17.86 -11.10 -2.59
N ILE A 357 17.14 -12.21 -2.82
CA ILE A 357 15.68 -12.22 -2.67
C ILE A 357 15.32 -12.43 -1.20
N ARG A 358 14.59 -11.48 -0.60
CA ARG A 358 14.19 -11.48 0.82
C ARG A 358 13.60 -12.81 1.26
N ASN A 359 12.64 -13.36 0.50
CA ASN A 359 11.95 -14.61 0.88
C ASN A 359 12.89 -15.82 0.94
N GLU A 360 14.00 -15.80 0.20
CA GLU A 360 14.99 -16.88 0.23
C GLU A 360 15.91 -16.78 1.46
N VAL A 361 16.25 -15.55 1.85
CA VAL A 361 17.24 -15.28 2.91
C VAL A 361 16.61 -14.92 4.26
N GLN A 362 15.28 -14.82 4.35
CA GLN A 362 14.56 -14.42 5.56
C GLN A 362 14.85 -15.33 6.76
N THR A 363 15.07 -16.63 6.53
CA THR A 363 15.38 -17.60 7.59
C THR A 363 16.74 -17.37 8.24
N LEU A 364 17.61 -16.55 7.64
CA LEU A 364 18.87 -16.14 8.24
C LEU A 364 18.69 -15.05 9.31
N LEU A 365 17.51 -14.43 9.39
CA LEU A 365 17.15 -13.52 10.48
C LEU A 365 16.60 -14.34 11.65
N GLU A 366 17.28 -14.30 12.79
CA GLU A 366 16.96 -15.10 13.98
C GLU A 366 15.90 -14.43 14.88
N PHE A 367 14.91 -13.76 14.27
CA PHE A 367 13.81 -13.08 14.98
C PHE A 367 12.52 -13.12 14.17
N SER A 368 11.37 -13.10 14.88
CA SER A 368 10.05 -13.03 14.24
C SER A 368 9.78 -11.61 13.72
N THR A 369 9.03 -11.52 12.63
CA THR A 369 8.76 -10.25 11.96
C THR A 369 7.29 -10.15 11.56
N VAL A 370 6.78 -8.93 11.45
CA VAL A 370 5.45 -8.70 10.87
C VAL A 370 5.49 -9.09 9.39
N ARG A 371 4.45 -9.81 8.97
CA ARG A 371 4.31 -10.26 7.58
C ARG A 371 4.00 -9.09 6.66
N THR A 372 4.62 -9.11 5.49
CA THR A 372 4.37 -8.18 4.37
C THR A 372 3.87 -8.96 3.16
N ALA A 373 3.37 -8.27 2.13
CA ALA A 373 3.24 -8.86 0.79
C ALA A 373 4.53 -9.60 0.39
N VAL A 374 4.45 -10.62 -0.46
CA VAL A 374 5.60 -11.48 -0.85
C VAL A 374 6.52 -10.82 -1.87
N GLY A 375 6.11 -9.71 -2.48
CA GLY A 375 6.91 -8.96 -3.45
C GLY A 375 6.47 -7.51 -3.62
N SER A 376 7.30 -6.74 -4.31
CA SER A 376 7.10 -5.30 -4.54
C SER A 376 6.01 -4.98 -5.57
N ARG A 377 5.92 -5.79 -6.63
CA ARG A 377 5.20 -5.45 -7.86
C ARG A 377 3.91 -6.25 -8.07
N GLU A 378 3.97 -7.58 -8.08
CA GLU A 378 2.84 -8.41 -8.54
C GLU A 378 1.65 -8.44 -7.57
N THR A 379 0.44 -8.51 -8.16
CA THR A 379 -0.80 -8.73 -7.41
C THR A 379 -0.82 -10.13 -6.80
N GLU A 380 -1.29 -10.21 -5.58
CA GLU A 380 -1.59 -11.47 -4.90
C GLU A 380 -3.09 -11.73 -4.99
N ILE A 381 -3.51 -12.98 -5.25
CA ILE A 381 -4.93 -13.36 -5.25
C ILE A 381 -5.56 -13.07 -3.88
N VAL A 382 -4.80 -13.29 -2.81
CA VAL A 382 -5.18 -12.98 -1.44
C VAL A 382 -4.05 -12.17 -0.82
N SER A 383 -4.27 -10.86 -0.68
CA SER A 383 -3.34 -10.02 0.07
C SER A 383 -3.51 -10.26 1.58
N ILE A 384 -2.41 -10.16 2.31
CA ILE A 384 -2.42 -10.20 3.78
C ILE A 384 -3.32 -9.09 4.32
N ASP A 385 -4.09 -9.40 5.37
CA ASP A 385 -4.86 -8.42 6.12
C ASP A 385 -4.65 -8.68 7.62
N LEU A 386 -3.83 -7.82 8.24
CA LEU A 386 -3.53 -7.80 9.68
C LEU A 386 -4.42 -6.81 10.43
N LEU A 387 -5.17 -5.99 9.69
CA LEU A 387 -6.12 -5.05 10.25
C LEU A 387 -7.49 -5.74 10.30
N PRO A 388 -8.31 -5.52 11.34
CA PRO A 388 -9.65 -6.07 11.42
C PRO A 388 -10.62 -5.47 10.38
#